data_AF-A0A9N8MM20-F1
#
_entry.id   AF-A0A9N8MM20-F1
#
_cell.length_a   1.000
_cell.length_b   1.000
_cell.length_c   1.000
_cell.angle_alpha   90.00
_cell.angle_beta   90.00
_cell.angle_gamma   90.00
#
_symmetry.space_group_name_H-M   'P 1'
#
loop_
_entity.id
_entity.type
_entity.pdbx_description
1 polymer ?
#
loop_
_entity_poly.entity_id
_entity_poly.type
_entity_poly.pdbx_seq_one_letter_code
_entity_poly.pdbx_strand_id
1 'polypeptide(L)'
;MKTELQHINFLYQTNSQKEYHISLSYQLFGKDLFSAPIILVNHALTGNSNVSGEKGWWKQLIGENQAIDTKKYTVLCFNIPGNGYDDFFIDEYSDFTPSDIANIFLKGLENLNIKNLYAIIGGSLGGGIGWEMLAKNPDLAEIFIPIACDSKTHDWLHAQCLVQQFLLNGNDEPLQKARIHAMLCYRTPQSLNERFQNKFNQEKQKLASEDWLNYHGKSLAERFSLKSYQLMNHLLMNINANEKDLNKITARMHLISVDRDLFFPSSEIKKCFENLKINKNKIFYHEIKSIHGHDAFLMEYEQLDKIIKNIL
;
A
#
# COMPACT_ATOMS: atom_id res chain seq x y z
N MET A 1 23.90 -6.38 3.42
CA MET A 1 23.45 -5.57 2.27
C MET A 1 23.21 -4.15 2.76
N LYS A 2 23.60 -3.13 2.00
CA LYS A 2 23.37 -1.73 2.36
C LYS A 2 21.87 -1.46 2.37
N THR A 3 21.26 -1.44 3.55
CA THR A 3 19.86 -1.03 3.77
C THR A 3 19.76 0.48 3.97
N GLU A 4 20.75 1.25 3.50
CA GLU A 4 20.78 2.70 3.65
C GLU A 4 19.67 3.33 2.81
N LEU A 5 19.04 4.35 3.38
CA LEU A 5 18.05 5.17 2.69
C LEU A 5 18.78 6.02 1.65
N GLN A 6 18.37 5.90 0.39
CA GLN A 6 18.95 6.64 -0.73
C GLN A 6 17.93 7.64 -1.27
N HIS A 7 18.40 8.69 -1.94
CA HIS A 7 17.55 9.77 -2.44
C HIS A 7 17.83 10.08 -3.91
N ILE A 8 16.78 10.39 -4.66
CA ILE A 8 16.83 10.95 -6.02
C ILE A 8 16.15 12.31 -5.97
N ASN A 9 16.90 13.37 -6.29
CA ASN A 9 16.38 14.74 -6.25
C ASN A 9 16.01 15.21 -7.66
N PHE A 10 14.79 15.69 -7.85
CA PHE A 10 14.36 16.28 -9.12
C PHE A 10 13.23 17.28 -8.95
N LEU A 11 13.10 18.19 -9.92
CA LEU A 11 11.91 19.02 -10.09
C LEU A 11 10.76 18.18 -10.64
N TYR A 12 9.58 18.32 -10.06
CA TYR A 12 8.34 17.69 -10.51
C TYR A 12 7.24 18.74 -10.59
N GLN A 13 6.48 18.72 -11.69
CA GLN A 13 5.28 19.52 -11.84
C GLN A 13 4.07 18.60 -11.67
N THR A 14 3.19 18.92 -10.72
CA THR A 14 1.96 18.15 -10.47
C THR A 14 0.97 18.29 -11.62
N ASN A 15 -0.02 17.40 -11.66
CA ASN A 15 -1.14 17.50 -12.60
C ASN A 15 -1.90 18.83 -12.46
N SER A 16 -1.90 19.44 -11.26
CA SER A 16 -2.42 20.79 -10.99
C SER A 16 -1.48 21.94 -11.39
N GLN A 17 -0.39 21.64 -12.11
CA GLN A 17 0.60 22.58 -12.64
C GLN A 17 1.49 23.27 -11.59
N LYS A 18 1.53 22.78 -10.35
CA LYS A 18 2.40 23.30 -9.30
C LYS A 18 3.75 22.60 -9.29
N GLU A 19 4.83 23.34 -9.05
CA GLU A 19 6.19 22.80 -9.07
C GLU A 19 6.71 22.50 -7.66
N TYR A 20 7.38 21.35 -7.52
CA TYR A 20 7.99 20.90 -6.28
C TYR A 20 9.39 20.34 -6.52
N HIS A 21 10.30 20.60 -5.58
CA HIS A 21 11.54 19.85 -5.47
C HIS A 21 11.26 18.56 -4.69
N ILE A 22 11.28 17.43 -5.40
CA ILE A 22 11.04 16.11 -4.80
C ILE A 22 12.37 15.47 -4.45
N SER A 23 12.52 15.10 -3.18
CA SER A 23 13.55 14.17 -2.70
C SER A 23 12.93 12.79 -2.58
N LEU A 24 12.95 12.02 -3.67
CA LEU A 24 12.36 10.69 -3.70
C LEU A 24 13.30 9.71 -3.00
N SER A 25 12.95 9.29 -1.78
CA SER A 25 13.73 8.30 -1.07
C SER A 25 13.37 6.86 -1.46
N TYR A 26 14.34 5.95 -1.38
CA TYR A 26 14.16 4.54 -1.70
C TYR A 26 15.18 3.67 -0.97
N GLN A 27 14.89 2.37 -0.90
CA GLN A 27 15.79 1.36 -0.38
C GLN A 27 15.87 0.16 -1.32
N LEU A 28 17.02 -0.50 -1.31
CA LEU A 28 17.30 -1.74 -2.06
C LEU A 28 17.57 -2.89 -1.08
N PHE A 29 17.05 -4.07 -1.42
CA PHE A 29 17.28 -5.30 -0.66
C PHE A 29 17.60 -6.46 -1.60
N GLY A 30 18.35 -7.43 -1.11
CA GLY A 30 18.77 -8.58 -1.91
C GLY A 30 19.95 -8.29 -2.82
N LYS A 31 19.92 -8.90 -4.01
CA LYS A 31 21.00 -8.81 -4.99
C LYS A 31 21.21 -7.36 -5.46
N ASP A 32 22.43 -7.05 -5.88
CA ASP A 32 22.77 -5.73 -6.39
C ASP A 32 21.90 -5.36 -7.60
N LEU A 33 21.55 -4.08 -7.72
CA LEU A 33 20.74 -3.59 -8.83
C LEU A 33 21.34 -4.02 -10.17
N PHE A 34 20.51 -4.53 -11.08
CA PHE A 34 20.88 -5.10 -12.39
C PHE A 34 21.64 -6.43 -12.36
N SER A 35 21.91 -7.03 -11.20
CA SER A 35 22.49 -8.38 -11.09
C SER A 35 21.44 -9.49 -10.99
N ALA A 36 20.17 -9.13 -10.79
CA ALA A 36 19.04 -10.04 -10.63
C ALA A 36 17.74 -9.37 -11.13
N PRO A 37 16.66 -10.15 -11.34
CA PRO A 37 15.36 -9.59 -11.69
C PRO A 37 14.88 -8.62 -10.60
N ILE A 38 14.39 -7.45 -11.02
CA ILE A 38 14.02 -6.35 -10.12
C ILE A 38 12.52 -6.42 -9.81
N ILE A 39 12.19 -6.49 -8.52
CA ILE A 39 10.82 -6.41 -8.02
C ILE A 39 10.63 -5.04 -7.37
N LEU A 40 9.69 -4.25 -7.89
CA LEU A 40 9.26 -3.01 -7.24
C LEU A 40 8.15 -3.32 -6.24
N VAL A 41 8.36 -2.90 -5.00
CA VAL A 41 7.37 -2.94 -3.93
C VAL A 41 6.83 -1.54 -3.71
N ASN A 42 5.50 -1.38 -3.78
CA ASN A 42 4.82 -0.15 -3.40
C ASN A 42 4.14 -0.35 -2.04
N HIS A 43 4.51 0.47 -1.05
CA HIS A 43 4.04 0.31 0.32
C HIS A 43 2.59 0.82 0.53
N ALA A 44 1.93 0.31 1.56
CA ALA A 44 0.58 0.73 1.97
C ALA A 44 0.59 2.05 2.78
N LEU A 45 -0.58 2.48 3.26
CA LEU A 45 -0.83 3.80 3.86
C LEU A 45 0.14 4.22 4.98
N THR A 46 0.49 3.31 5.90
CA THR A 46 1.45 3.58 7.00
C THR A 46 2.78 2.88 6.85
N GLY A 47 3.03 2.30 5.67
CA GLY A 47 4.31 1.69 5.32
C GLY A 47 5.34 2.73 4.88
N ASN A 48 6.52 2.23 4.53
CA ASN A 48 7.63 3.02 4.01
C ASN A 48 8.54 2.14 3.14
N SER A 49 9.66 2.68 2.66
CA SER A 49 10.63 1.96 1.83
C SER A 49 11.36 0.81 2.54
N ASN A 50 11.28 0.70 3.88
CA ASN A 50 11.93 -0.37 4.62
C ASN A 50 11.09 -1.65 4.69
N VAL A 51 11.21 -2.49 3.66
CA VAL A 51 10.33 -3.66 3.50
C VAL A 51 10.91 -4.98 4.03
N SER A 52 12.24 -5.06 4.24
CA SER A 52 12.93 -6.30 4.64
C SER A 52 13.97 -6.05 5.74
N GLY A 53 14.71 -7.08 6.14
CA GLY A 53 15.63 -7.04 7.28
C GLY A 53 14.91 -6.99 8.63
N GLU A 54 15.65 -6.76 9.70
CA GLU A 54 15.12 -6.88 11.07
C GLU A 54 13.95 -5.92 11.35
N LYS A 55 14.05 -4.71 10.81
CA LYS A 55 13.07 -3.62 10.98
C LYS A 55 12.06 -3.51 9.84
N GLY A 56 12.15 -4.37 8.83
CA GLY A 56 11.28 -4.32 7.66
C GLY A 56 9.84 -4.70 8.01
N TRP A 57 8.87 -3.90 7.57
CA TRP A 57 7.46 -4.15 7.86
C TRP A 57 6.89 -5.36 7.09
N TRP A 58 7.55 -5.78 5.99
CA TRP A 58 7.15 -6.94 5.19
C TRP A 58 8.16 -8.10 5.23
N LYS A 59 9.01 -8.15 6.26
CA LYS A 59 10.12 -9.11 6.37
C LYS A 59 9.73 -10.60 6.36
N GLN A 60 8.47 -10.91 6.66
CA GLN A 60 7.94 -12.28 6.56
C GLN A 60 7.71 -12.69 5.10
N LEU A 61 7.39 -11.75 4.22
CA LEU A 61 7.23 -12.00 2.78
C LEU A 61 8.55 -11.82 2.02
N ILE A 62 9.36 -10.85 2.44
CA ILE A 62 10.57 -10.40 1.75
C ILE A 62 11.79 -10.61 2.65
N GLY A 63 12.70 -11.49 2.24
CA GLY A 63 13.90 -11.81 3.02
C GLY A 63 14.63 -13.01 2.46
N GLU A 64 15.68 -13.48 3.14
CA GLU A 64 16.35 -14.73 2.73
C GLU A 64 15.41 -15.92 2.95
N ASN A 65 15.25 -16.75 1.92
CA ASN A 65 14.37 -17.93 1.92
C ASN A 65 12.87 -17.64 2.12
N GLN A 66 12.45 -16.37 2.01
CA GLN A 66 11.04 -15.98 2.02
C GLN A 66 10.41 -16.11 0.63
N ALA A 67 9.12 -15.80 0.48
CA ALA A 67 8.44 -15.88 -0.80
C ALA A 67 9.09 -14.99 -1.86
N ILE A 68 9.48 -13.77 -1.48
CA ILE A 68 10.35 -12.90 -2.26
C ILE A 68 11.75 -13.07 -1.71
N ASP A 69 12.46 -14.05 -2.27
CA ASP A 69 13.79 -14.43 -1.80
C ASP A 69 14.85 -13.42 -2.24
N THR A 70 15.41 -12.69 -1.27
CA THR A 70 16.48 -11.71 -1.48
C THR A 70 17.80 -12.32 -1.98
N LYS A 71 17.93 -13.65 -2.01
CA LYS A 71 19.03 -14.35 -2.70
C LYS A 71 18.82 -14.46 -4.21
N LYS A 72 17.58 -14.25 -4.70
CA LYS A 72 17.19 -14.43 -6.11
C LYS A 72 16.82 -13.13 -6.80
N TYR A 73 16.31 -12.15 -6.06
CA TYR A 73 15.80 -10.90 -6.61
C TYR A 73 16.54 -9.68 -6.05
N THR A 74 16.50 -8.59 -6.82
CA THR A 74 16.70 -7.24 -6.29
C THR A 74 15.33 -6.67 -5.95
N VAL A 75 15.13 -6.26 -4.70
CA VAL A 75 13.88 -5.62 -4.27
C VAL A 75 14.13 -4.13 -4.14
N LEU A 76 13.35 -3.34 -4.87
CA LEU A 76 13.33 -1.88 -4.80
C LEU A 76 12.04 -1.44 -4.14
N CYS A 77 12.10 -0.51 -3.20
CA CYS A 77 10.92 0.14 -2.66
C CYS A 77 11.16 1.65 -2.57
N PHE A 78 10.35 2.41 -3.30
CA PHE A 78 10.27 3.87 -3.13
C PHE A 78 9.41 4.20 -1.92
N ASN A 79 9.79 5.25 -1.21
CA ASN A 79 8.94 5.87 -0.22
C ASN A 79 7.98 6.84 -0.93
N ILE A 80 6.70 6.85 -0.55
CA ILE A 80 5.74 7.84 -1.06
C ILE A 80 6.16 9.21 -0.50
N PRO A 81 6.55 10.18 -1.36
CA PRO A 81 7.02 11.47 -0.90
C PRO A 81 5.93 12.18 -0.09
N GLY A 82 6.30 12.72 1.06
CA GLY A 82 5.39 13.40 1.99
C GLY A 82 4.82 12.49 3.09
N ASN A 83 5.07 11.17 3.05
CA ASN A 83 4.62 10.26 4.11
C ASN A 83 5.38 10.46 5.45
N GLY A 84 6.45 11.26 5.47
CA GLY A 84 7.20 11.63 6.67
C GLY A 84 8.18 10.59 7.20
N TYR A 85 8.42 9.49 6.50
CA TYR A 85 9.41 8.47 6.93
C TYR A 85 10.87 8.97 6.82
N ASP A 86 11.12 9.84 5.85
CA ASP A 86 12.42 10.40 5.50
C ASP A 86 12.52 11.90 5.86
N ASP A 87 11.68 12.35 6.80
CA ASP A 87 11.52 13.75 7.21
C ASP A 87 11.15 14.71 6.05
N PHE A 88 10.70 14.18 4.91
CA PHE A 88 10.15 14.97 3.81
C PHE A 88 8.63 15.08 3.92
N PHE A 89 8.12 16.33 3.91
CA PHE A 89 6.70 16.64 4.05
C PHE A 89 6.20 17.47 2.88
N ILE A 90 4.93 17.27 2.52
CA ILE A 90 4.19 18.08 1.56
C ILE A 90 3.15 18.87 2.36
N ASP A 91 3.24 20.20 2.31
CA ASP A 91 2.32 21.08 3.04
C ASP A 91 0.92 21.07 2.43
N GLU A 92 0.83 21.33 1.12
CA GLU A 92 -0.42 21.33 0.37
C GLU A 92 -0.67 19.94 -0.23
N TYR A 93 -1.09 19.00 0.62
CA TYR A 93 -1.27 17.59 0.22
C TYR A 93 -2.29 17.40 -0.91
N SER A 94 -3.25 18.33 -1.08
CA SER A 94 -4.26 18.27 -2.14
C SER A 94 -3.71 18.54 -3.54
N ASP A 95 -2.46 18.98 -3.64
CA ASP A 95 -1.80 19.18 -4.93
C ASP A 95 -1.32 17.88 -5.57
N PHE A 96 -1.31 16.78 -4.79
CA PHE A 96 -0.82 15.48 -5.21
C PHE A 96 -1.96 14.47 -5.31
N THR A 97 -2.04 13.82 -6.46
CA THR A 97 -2.94 12.68 -6.70
C THR A 97 -2.15 11.35 -6.74
N PRO A 98 -2.82 10.18 -6.66
CA PRO A 98 -2.15 8.90 -6.91
C PRO A 98 -1.47 8.82 -8.28
N SER A 99 -2.06 9.46 -9.30
CA SER A 99 -1.47 9.65 -10.62
C SER A 99 -0.15 10.44 -10.56
N ASP A 100 -0.04 11.46 -9.70
CA ASP A 100 1.22 12.18 -9.46
C ASP A 100 2.28 11.31 -8.81
N ILE A 101 1.90 10.55 -7.77
CA ILE A 101 2.84 9.62 -7.12
C ILE A 101 3.34 8.55 -8.10
N ALA A 102 2.45 8.03 -8.95
CA ALA A 102 2.84 7.11 -10.02
C ALA A 102 3.84 7.75 -11.01
N ASN A 103 3.62 8.99 -11.45
CA ASN A 103 4.56 9.72 -12.31
C ASN A 103 5.92 9.92 -11.61
N ILE A 104 5.92 10.26 -10.32
CA ILE A 104 7.14 10.42 -9.52
C ILE A 104 7.91 9.10 -9.45
N PHE A 105 7.22 7.98 -9.21
CA PHE A 105 7.86 6.65 -9.18
C PHE A 105 8.40 6.23 -10.54
N LEU A 106 7.66 6.50 -11.63
CA LEU A 106 8.13 6.27 -12.99
C LEU A 106 9.40 7.08 -13.30
N LYS A 107 9.43 8.35 -12.89
CA LYS A 107 10.63 9.21 -13.01
C LYS A 107 11.77 8.72 -12.11
N GLY A 108 11.46 8.18 -10.93
CA GLY A 108 12.44 7.51 -10.07
C GLY A 108 13.10 6.32 -10.76
N LEU A 109 12.30 5.44 -11.39
CA LEU A 109 12.80 4.31 -12.19
C LEU A 109 13.68 4.78 -13.36
N GLU A 110 13.27 5.83 -14.07
CA GLU A 110 14.05 6.44 -15.15
C GLU A 110 15.41 6.93 -14.67
N ASN A 111 15.46 7.64 -13.53
CA ASN A 111 16.71 8.12 -12.94
C ASN A 111 17.64 6.98 -12.50
N LEU A 112 17.06 5.85 -12.10
CA LEU A 112 17.82 4.62 -11.80
C LEU A 112 18.21 3.85 -13.06
N ASN A 113 17.80 4.27 -14.26
CA ASN A 113 17.97 3.57 -15.54
C ASN A 113 17.22 2.22 -15.62
N ILE A 114 16.13 2.06 -14.87
CA ILE A 114 15.30 0.85 -14.84
C ILE A 114 14.18 1.01 -15.87
N LYS A 115 14.27 0.27 -16.97
CA LYS A 115 13.28 0.31 -18.07
C LYS A 115 12.18 -0.73 -17.95
N ASN A 116 12.50 -1.89 -17.39
CA ASN A 116 11.57 -3.00 -17.20
C ASN A 116 11.78 -3.59 -15.80
N LEU A 117 10.69 -4.00 -15.18
CA LEU A 117 10.64 -4.68 -13.90
C LEU A 117 10.22 -6.13 -14.12
N TYR A 118 10.76 -7.03 -13.30
CA TYR A 118 10.26 -8.39 -13.26
C TYR A 118 8.85 -8.44 -12.66
N ALA A 119 8.65 -7.74 -11.54
CA ALA A 119 7.33 -7.62 -10.94
C ALA A 119 7.10 -6.27 -10.28
N ILE A 120 5.83 -5.85 -10.24
CA ILE A 120 5.32 -4.82 -9.33
C ILE A 120 4.39 -5.51 -8.33
N ILE A 121 4.60 -5.29 -7.04
CA ILE A 121 3.75 -5.80 -5.97
C ILE A 121 3.39 -4.67 -5.01
N GLY A 122 2.13 -4.61 -4.59
CA GLY A 122 1.68 -3.58 -3.66
C GLY A 122 0.35 -3.92 -3.02
N GLY A 123 0.25 -3.66 -1.72
CA GLY A 123 -0.99 -3.82 -0.96
C GLY A 123 -1.70 -2.49 -0.78
N SER A 124 -3.04 -2.49 -0.77
CA SER A 124 -3.85 -1.31 -0.44
C SER A 124 -3.49 -0.12 -1.33
N LEU A 125 -3.20 1.06 -0.76
CA LEU A 125 -2.72 2.24 -1.50
C LEU A 125 -1.56 1.93 -2.46
N GLY A 126 -0.59 1.11 -2.05
CA GLY A 126 0.58 0.78 -2.88
C GLY A 126 0.22 0.01 -4.14
N GLY A 127 -0.77 -0.88 -4.05
CA GLY A 127 -1.30 -1.58 -5.22
C GLY A 127 -2.13 -0.66 -6.12
N GLY A 128 -2.88 0.29 -5.54
CA GLY A 128 -3.53 1.36 -6.29
C GLY A 128 -2.55 2.24 -7.07
N ILE A 129 -1.41 2.60 -6.48
CA ILE A 129 -0.32 3.29 -7.20
C ILE A 129 0.27 2.39 -8.29
N GLY A 130 0.39 1.09 -8.06
CA GLY A 130 0.82 0.12 -9.09
C GLY A 130 -0.11 0.11 -10.31
N TRP A 131 -1.43 0.21 -10.09
CA TRP A 131 -2.41 0.37 -11.16
C TRP A 131 -2.22 1.67 -11.95
N GLU A 132 -2.04 2.80 -11.26
CA GLU A 132 -1.77 4.11 -11.87
C GLU A 132 -0.49 4.07 -12.73
N MET A 133 0.58 3.44 -12.22
CA MET A 133 1.84 3.29 -12.94
C MET A 133 1.67 2.49 -14.23
N LEU A 134 0.99 1.34 -14.17
CA LEU A 134 0.83 0.46 -15.32
C LEU A 134 -0.19 0.98 -16.34
N ALA A 135 -1.20 1.74 -15.91
CA ALA A 135 -2.08 2.45 -16.85
C ALA A 135 -1.29 3.45 -17.72
N LYS A 136 -0.28 4.10 -17.13
CA LYS A 136 0.58 5.09 -17.83
C LYS A 136 1.72 4.46 -18.63
N ASN A 137 2.31 3.38 -18.11
CA ASN A 137 3.38 2.64 -18.76
C ASN A 137 3.05 1.13 -18.80
N PRO A 138 2.25 0.70 -19.79
CA PRO A 138 1.68 -0.66 -19.83
C PRO A 138 2.67 -1.82 -19.90
N ASP A 139 3.87 -1.55 -20.43
CA ASP A 139 4.94 -2.55 -20.65
C ASP A 139 5.98 -2.58 -19.53
N LEU A 140 5.78 -1.78 -18.47
CA LEU A 140 6.79 -1.59 -17.43
C LEU A 140 7.18 -2.87 -16.68
N ALA A 141 6.27 -3.85 -16.55
CA ALA A 141 6.51 -5.03 -15.74
C ALA A 141 6.00 -6.32 -16.40
N GLU A 142 6.72 -7.42 -16.17
CA GLU A 142 6.27 -8.75 -16.62
C GLU A 142 5.12 -9.29 -15.76
N ILE A 143 5.12 -8.99 -14.46
CA ILE A 143 4.15 -9.47 -13.47
C ILE A 143 3.62 -8.29 -12.66
N PHE A 144 2.31 -8.28 -12.39
CA PHE A 144 1.69 -7.32 -11.48
C PHE A 144 0.83 -8.04 -10.45
N ILE A 145 1.09 -7.76 -9.16
CA ILE A 145 0.45 -8.41 -8.02
C ILE A 145 -0.17 -7.34 -7.10
N PRO A 146 -1.37 -6.81 -7.45
CA PRO A 146 -2.16 -5.97 -6.55
C PRO A 146 -2.79 -6.83 -5.45
N ILE A 147 -2.64 -6.40 -4.19
CA ILE A 147 -3.15 -7.10 -3.00
C ILE A 147 -4.13 -6.20 -2.23
N ALA A 148 -5.35 -6.69 -2.00
CA ALA A 148 -6.39 -5.99 -1.25
C ALA A 148 -6.58 -4.54 -1.74
N CYS A 149 -6.62 -4.35 -3.05
CA CYS A 149 -6.76 -3.05 -3.71
C CYS A 149 -7.39 -3.18 -5.08
N ASP A 150 -7.82 -2.06 -5.65
CA ASP A 150 -8.41 -1.98 -6.99
C ASP A 150 -7.79 -0.81 -7.79
N SER A 151 -8.12 -0.70 -9.08
CA SER A 151 -7.65 0.35 -9.97
C SER A 151 -8.24 1.73 -9.66
N LYS A 152 -9.30 1.77 -8.83
CA LYS A 152 -9.95 3.00 -8.38
C LYS A 152 -10.46 2.91 -6.96
N THR A 153 -10.75 4.07 -6.38
CA THR A 153 -11.44 4.20 -5.10
C THR A 153 -12.94 4.11 -5.34
N HIS A 154 -13.59 3.06 -4.83
CA HIS A 154 -15.04 2.92 -4.89
C HIS A 154 -15.73 3.75 -3.80
N ASP A 155 -17.02 4.03 -3.97
CA ASP A 155 -17.82 4.88 -3.07
C ASP A 155 -17.69 4.49 -1.59
N TRP A 156 -17.65 3.19 -1.30
CA TRP A 156 -17.46 2.70 0.06
C TRP A 156 -16.14 3.17 0.67
N LEU A 157 -15.01 2.92 -0.02
CA LEU A 157 -13.69 3.36 0.45
C LEU A 157 -13.61 4.88 0.52
N HIS A 158 -14.17 5.58 -0.47
CA HIS A 158 -14.23 7.03 -0.49
C HIS A 158 -14.96 7.57 0.75
N ALA A 159 -16.12 7.00 1.10
CA ALA A 159 -16.87 7.38 2.29
C ALA A 159 -16.07 7.14 3.58
N GLN A 160 -15.34 6.01 3.69
CA GLN A 160 -14.47 5.74 4.83
C GLN A 160 -13.32 6.77 4.93
N CYS A 161 -12.71 7.13 3.81
CA CYS A 161 -11.67 8.15 3.77
C CYS A 161 -12.23 9.56 4.07
N LEU A 162 -13.49 9.85 3.71
CA LEU A 162 -14.16 11.11 4.01
C LEU A 162 -14.39 11.28 5.51
N VAL A 163 -14.86 10.22 6.19
CA VAL A 163 -14.96 10.21 7.66
C VAL A 163 -13.58 10.43 8.29
N GLN A 164 -12.54 9.74 7.80
CA GLN A 164 -11.17 9.99 8.27
C GLN A 164 -10.73 11.43 8.04
N GLN A 165 -11.03 12.03 6.89
CA GLN A 165 -10.70 13.42 6.60
C GLN A 165 -11.34 14.37 7.62
N PHE A 166 -12.61 14.17 7.98
CA PHE A 166 -13.26 14.96 9.04
C PHE A 166 -12.58 14.80 10.40
N LEU A 167 -12.17 13.57 10.76
CA LEU A 167 -11.47 13.31 12.01
C LEU A 167 -10.07 13.97 12.03
N LEU A 168 -9.34 13.91 10.90
CA LEU A 168 -8.01 14.51 10.75
C LEU A 168 -8.03 16.03 10.78
N ASN A 169 -9.12 16.65 10.31
CA ASN A 169 -9.31 18.09 10.36
C ASN A 169 -9.90 18.58 11.70
N GLY A 170 -10.16 17.67 12.64
CA GLY A 170 -10.59 17.99 13.99
C GLY A 170 -9.44 18.44 14.89
N ASN A 171 -9.77 19.17 15.96
CA ASN A 171 -8.77 19.70 16.90
C ASN A 171 -8.43 18.76 18.07
N ASP A 172 -9.21 17.70 18.28
CA ASP A 172 -9.11 16.83 19.45
C ASP A 172 -8.59 15.44 19.04
N GLU A 173 -7.31 15.20 19.31
CA GLU A 173 -6.56 13.96 19.02
C GLU A 173 -6.80 13.41 17.58
N PRO A 174 -6.61 14.22 16.51
CA PRO A 174 -7.03 13.87 15.15
C PRO A 174 -6.47 12.54 14.63
N LEU A 175 -5.17 12.29 14.85
CA LEU A 175 -4.52 11.05 14.43
C LEU A 175 -5.02 9.82 15.18
N GLN A 176 -5.23 9.94 16.49
CA GLN A 176 -5.74 8.84 17.30
C GLN A 176 -7.14 8.45 16.86
N LYS A 177 -8.03 9.42 16.66
CA LYS A 177 -9.41 9.15 16.23
C LYS A 177 -9.47 8.59 14.82
N ALA A 178 -8.73 9.17 13.87
CA ALA A 178 -8.64 8.65 12.51
C ALA A 178 -8.10 7.21 12.50
N ARG A 179 -7.10 6.90 13.33
CA ARG A 179 -6.56 5.55 13.47
C ARG A 179 -7.56 4.56 14.06
N ILE A 180 -8.29 4.95 15.11
CA ILE A 180 -9.33 4.10 15.71
C ILE A 180 -10.38 3.75 14.66
N HIS A 181 -10.87 4.74 13.92
CA HIS A 181 -11.80 4.53 12.81
C HIS A 181 -11.23 3.56 11.77
N ALA A 182 -10.01 3.81 11.28
CA ALA A 182 -9.37 2.97 10.27
C ALA A 182 -9.22 1.50 10.74
N MET A 183 -8.89 1.27 12.02
CA MET A 183 -8.78 -0.07 12.58
C MET A 183 -10.10 -0.86 12.56
N LEU A 184 -11.25 -0.17 12.64
CA LEU A 184 -12.56 -0.82 12.53
C LEU A 184 -12.88 -1.23 11.08
N CYS A 185 -12.29 -0.56 10.10
CA CYS A 185 -12.37 -0.94 8.69
C CYS A 185 -11.33 -2.01 8.31
N TYR A 186 -10.20 -2.04 9.01
CA TYR A 186 -9.14 -3.01 8.74
C TYR A 186 -9.40 -4.39 9.31
N ARG A 187 -10.30 -4.48 10.30
CA ARG A 187 -10.70 -5.72 10.97
C ARG A 187 -12.16 -6.06 10.70
N THR A 188 -12.58 -7.24 11.11
CA THR A 188 -13.99 -7.64 11.07
C THR A 188 -14.59 -7.67 12.47
N PRO A 189 -15.93 -7.60 12.60
CA PRO A 189 -16.62 -7.83 13.87
C PRO A 189 -16.22 -9.16 14.53
N GLN A 190 -16.09 -10.25 13.75
CA GLN A 190 -15.68 -11.56 14.27
C GLN A 190 -14.26 -11.49 14.88
N SER A 191 -13.30 -10.86 14.19
CA SER A 191 -11.93 -10.73 14.70
C SER A 191 -11.84 -9.95 16.00
N LEU A 192 -12.69 -8.93 16.21
CA LEU A 192 -12.71 -8.18 17.48
C LEU A 192 -13.40 -8.99 18.58
N ASN A 193 -14.55 -9.60 18.27
CA ASN A 193 -15.34 -10.34 19.26
C ASN A 193 -14.59 -11.56 19.80
N GLU A 194 -13.93 -12.33 18.93
CA GLU A 194 -13.11 -13.48 19.36
C GLU A 194 -11.91 -13.06 20.21
N ARG A 195 -11.29 -11.93 19.88
CA ARG A 195 -10.11 -11.43 20.60
C ARG A 195 -10.45 -10.92 22.00
N PHE A 196 -11.54 -10.17 22.14
CA PHE A 196 -11.82 -9.43 23.38
C PHE A 196 -12.95 -10.02 24.21
N GLN A 197 -13.92 -10.73 23.61
CA GLN A 197 -15.00 -11.44 24.30
C GLN A 197 -15.73 -10.58 25.36
N ASN A 198 -15.95 -9.29 25.09
CA ASN A 198 -16.53 -8.31 26.02
C ASN A 198 -15.81 -8.23 27.39
N LYS A 199 -14.52 -8.59 27.45
CA LYS A 199 -13.72 -8.49 28.67
C LYS A 199 -13.66 -7.04 29.14
N PHE A 200 -14.11 -6.81 30.37
CA PHE A 200 -14.08 -5.49 31.01
C PHE A 200 -12.92 -5.42 32.01
N ASN A 201 -12.17 -4.32 31.97
CA ASN A 201 -11.11 -4.04 32.95
C ASN A 201 -11.70 -3.21 34.10
N GLN A 202 -11.79 -3.80 35.29
CA GLN A 202 -12.35 -3.18 36.49
C GLN A 202 -11.53 -1.99 37.00
N GLU A 203 -10.20 -2.03 36.91
CA GLU A 203 -9.34 -0.94 37.37
C GLU A 203 -9.45 0.29 36.45
N LYS A 204 -9.50 0.04 35.14
CA LYS A 204 -9.57 1.09 34.12
C LYS A 204 -10.99 1.53 33.78
N GLN A 205 -12.01 0.85 34.32
CA GLN A 205 -13.44 1.08 34.05
C GLN A 205 -13.79 1.16 32.55
N LYS A 206 -13.20 0.27 31.73
CA LYS A 206 -13.41 0.23 30.28
C LYS A 206 -13.32 -1.16 29.69
N LEU A 207 -13.86 -1.35 28.49
CA LEU A 207 -13.69 -2.59 27.73
C LEU A 207 -12.23 -2.76 27.27
N ALA A 208 -11.74 -4.00 27.24
CA ALA A 208 -10.41 -4.30 26.75
C ALA A 208 -10.22 -3.92 25.26
N SER A 209 -11.29 -4.00 24.46
CA SER A 209 -11.30 -3.53 23.07
C SER A 209 -11.11 -2.02 22.96
N GLU A 210 -11.73 -1.24 23.85
CA GLU A 210 -11.57 0.21 23.91
C GLU A 210 -10.14 0.61 24.30
N ASP A 211 -9.58 -0.05 25.32
CA ASP A 211 -8.18 0.18 25.73
C ASP A 211 -7.20 -0.12 24.59
N TRP A 212 -7.45 -1.21 23.84
CA TRP A 212 -6.65 -1.60 22.68
C TRP A 212 -6.70 -0.59 21.53
N LEU A 213 -7.90 -0.11 21.19
CA LEU A 213 -8.09 0.92 20.16
C LEU A 213 -7.37 2.22 20.54
N ASN A 214 -7.54 2.68 21.79
CA ASN A 214 -6.86 3.88 22.29
C ASN A 214 -5.34 3.73 22.29
N TYR A 215 -4.83 2.59 22.73
CA TYR A 215 -3.38 2.31 22.71
C TYR A 215 -2.80 2.42 21.29
N HIS A 216 -3.42 1.78 20.31
CA HIS A 216 -2.93 1.83 18.93
C HIS A 216 -3.11 3.19 18.26
N GLY A 217 -4.15 3.94 18.63
CA GLY A 217 -4.32 5.32 18.17
C GLY A 217 -3.20 6.23 18.70
N LYS A 218 -2.86 6.13 19.99
CA LYS A 218 -1.75 6.87 20.59
C LYS A 218 -0.40 6.50 19.99
N SER A 219 -0.14 5.20 19.86
CA SER A 219 1.10 4.70 19.25
C SER A 219 1.28 5.17 17.80
N LEU A 220 0.20 5.35 17.03
CA LEU A 220 0.31 5.98 15.71
C LEU A 220 0.66 7.47 15.82
N ALA A 221 -0.04 8.21 16.69
CA ALA A 221 0.18 9.64 16.85
C ALA A 221 1.61 9.99 17.30
N GLU A 222 2.27 9.09 18.01
CA GLU A 222 3.68 9.24 18.41
C GLU A 222 4.68 9.08 17.26
N ARG A 223 4.31 8.39 16.17
CA ARG A 223 5.25 8.00 15.09
C ARG A 223 4.88 8.51 13.70
N PHE A 224 3.74 9.19 13.54
CA PHE A 224 3.24 9.63 12.25
C PHE A 224 2.80 11.08 12.32
N SER A 225 3.20 11.90 11.35
CA SER A 225 2.81 13.31 11.32
C SER A 225 1.36 13.48 10.83
N LEU A 226 0.68 14.53 11.31
CA LEU A 226 -0.68 14.84 10.86
C LEU A 226 -0.74 15.12 9.35
N LYS A 227 0.18 15.95 8.85
CA LYS A 227 0.28 16.31 7.42
C LYS A 227 0.49 15.08 6.56
N SER A 228 1.37 14.18 6.98
CA SER A 228 1.61 12.92 6.28
C SER A 228 0.36 12.05 6.25
N TYR A 229 -0.36 11.92 7.37
CA TYR A 229 -1.56 11.08 7.38
C TYR A 229 -2.68 11.68 6.51
N GLN A 230 -2.82 13.01 6.51
CA GLN A 230 -3.74 13.72 5.62
C GLN A 230 -3.41 13.45 4.15
N LEU A 231 -2.13 13.54 3.76
CA LEU A 231 -1.69 13.18 2.41
C LEU A 231 -2.02 11.73 2.07
N MET A 232 -1.65 10.78 2.92
CA MET A 232 -1.84 9.36 2.62
C MET A 232 -3.32 8.98 2.54
N ASN A 233 -4.18 9.56 3.40
CA ASN A 233 -5.63 9.42 3.31
C ASN A 233 -6.20 10.08 2.04
N HIS A 234 -5.69 11.26 1.66
CA HIS A 234 -6.07 11.95 0.43
C HIS A 234 -5.72 11.14 -0.81
N LEU A 235 -4.53 10.54 -0.88
CA LEU A 235 -4.13 9.66 -1.98
C LEU A 235 -5.05 8.44 -2.05
N LEU A 236 -5.29 7.77 -0.93
CA LEU A 236 -6.17 6.61 -0.86
C LEU A 236 -7.62 6.92 -1.26
N MET A 237 -8.10 8.13 -0.97
CA MET A 237 -9.44 8.62 -1.36
C MET A 237 -9.59 8.84 -2.87
N ASN A 238 -8.48 9.00 -3.61
CA ASN A 238 -8.46 9.52 -4.98
C ASN A 238 -7.72 8.61 -5.97
N ILE A 239 -7.59 7.30 -5.69
CA ILE A 239 -7.06 6.34 -6.69
C ILE A 239 -8.04 6.30 -7.85
N ASN A 240 -7.58 6.52 -9.07
CA ASN A 240 -8.44 6.56 -10.25
C ASN A 240 -7.64 6.29 -11.54
N ALA A 241 -7.01 5.12 -11.62
CA ALA A 241 -6.28 4.73 -12.82
C ALA A 241 -7.21 4.69 -14.03
N ASN A 242 -6.74 5.20 -15.17
CA ASN A 242 -7.58 5.35 -16.36
C ASN A 242 -8.09 4.00 -16.87
N GLU A 243 -9.40 3.74 -16.72
CA GLU A 243 -10.04 2.48 -17.09
C GLU A 243 -9.78 2.07 -18.55
N LYS A 244 -9.64 3.05 -19.46
CA LYS A 244 -9.37 2.81 -20.88
C LYS A 244 -7.98 2.23 -21.14
N ASP A 245 -7.04 2.47 -20.23
CA ASP A 245 -5.65 2.03 -20.36
C ASP A 245 -5.39 0.69 -19.65
N LEU A 246 -6.29 0.23 -18.77
CA LEU A 246 -6.11 -1.02 -18.03
C LEU A 246 -5.99 -2.25 -18.95
N ASN A 247 -6.73 -2.28 -20.05
CA ASN A 247 -6.63 -3.37 -21.04
C ASN A 247 -5.32 -3.34 -21.83
N LYS A 248 -4.58 -2.22 -21.81
CA LYS A 248 -3.29 -2.10 -22.50
C LYS A 248 -2.15 -2.69 -21.69
N ILE A 249 -2.30 -2.79 -20.36
CA ILE A 249 -1.30 -3.37 -19.45
C ILE A 249 -0.89 -4.73 -20.00
N THR A 250 0.40 -4.98 -20.24
CA THR A 250 0.87 -6.25 -20.82
C THR A 250 1.30 -7.26 -19.76
N ALA A 251 1.58 -6.79 -18.54
CA ALA A 251 1.90 -7.59 -17.37
C ALA A 251 0.90 -8.76 -17.18
N ARG A 252 1.43 -9.91 -16.73
CA ARG A 252 0.62 -11.00 -16.18
C ARG A 252 0.13 -10.60 -14.80
N MET A 253 -1.19 -10.53 -14.63
CA MET A 253 -1.81 -9.93 -13.46
C MET A 253 -2.34 -10.99 -12.50
N HIS A 254 -2.04 -10.82 -11.20
CA HIS A 254 -2.49 -11.70 -10.13
C HIS A 254 -3.18 -10.86 -9.05
N LEU A 255 -4.50 -10.69 -9.16
CA LEU A 255 -5.29 -9.96 -8.19
C LEU A 255 -5.50 -10.83 -6.95
N ILE A 256 -5.03 -10.36 -5.81
CA ILE A 256 -5.18 -11.04 -4.52
C ILE A 256 -6.15 -10.23 -3.67
N SER A 257 -7.30 -10.80 -3.32
CA SER A 257 -8.28 -10.17 -2.42
C SER A 257 -8.33 -10.88 -1.07
N VAL A 258 -9.00 -10.27 -0.08
CA VAL A 258 -9.31 -10.91 1.20
C VAL A 258 -10.83 -11.01 1.32
N ASP A 259 -11.33 -12.21 1.61
CA ASP A 259 -12.75 -12.54 1.52
C ASP A 259 -13.67 -11.63 2.36
N ARG A 260 -13.19 -11.19 3.53
CA ARG A 260 -13.93 -10.35 4.49
C ARG A 260 -13.33 -8.96 4.67
N ASP A 261 -12.66 -8.45 3.64
CA ASP A 261 -12.16 -7.08 3.64
C ASP A 261 -13.34 -6.09 3.69
N LEU A 262 -13.38 -5.25 4.75
CA LEU A 262 -14.38 -4.20 4.92
C LEU A 262 -13.89 -2.84 4.42
N PHE A 263 -12.72 -2.77 3.80
CA PHE A 263 -12.12 -1.54 3.31
C PHE A 263 -11.98 -1.56 1.79
N PHE A 264 -11.43 -2.65 1.24
CA PHE A 264 -11.44 -2.98 -0.19
C PHE A 264 -12.24 -4.27 -0.41
N PRO A 265 -13.58 -4.19 -0.52
CA PRO A 265 -14.41 -5.38 -0.61
C PRO A 265 -13.98 -6.33 -1.73
N SER A 266 -13.82 -7.61 -1.41
CA SER A 266 -13.43 -8.66 -2.36
C SER A 266 -14.36 -8.74 -3.57
N SER A 267 -15.64 -8.40 -3.38
CA SER A 267 -16.64 -8.33 -4.44
C SER A 267 -16.29 -7.31 -5.52
N GLU A 268 -15.73 -6.16 -5.17
CA GLU A 268 -15.35 -5.14 -6.14
C GLU A 268 -14.08 -5.56 -6.91
N ILE A 269 -13.08 -6.08 -6.20
CA ILE A 269 -11.86 -6.62 -6.82
C ILE A 269 -12.21 -7.77 -7.79
N LYS A 270 -13.17 -8.62 -7.41
CA LYS A 270 -13.65 -9.71 -8.26
C LYS A 270 -14.38 -9.21 -9.51
N LYS A 271 -15.21 -8.17 -9.40
CA LYS A 271 -15.83 -7.52 -10.57
C LYS A 271 -14.77 -6.93 -11.50
N CYS A 272 -13.75 -6.26 -10.96
CA CYS A 272 -12.62 -5.74 -11.73
C CYS A 272 -11.91 -6.86 -12.50
N PHE A 273 -11.60 -7.97 -11.81
CA PHE A 273 -11.05 -9.17 -12.41
C PHE A 273 -11.92 -9.70 -13.57
N GLU A 274 -13.22 -9.89 -13.32
CA GLU A 274 -14.17 -10.42 -14.31
C GLU A 274 -14.26 -9.53 -15.55
N ASN A 275 -14.28 -8.21 -15.36
CA ASN A 275 -14.31 -7.23 -16.46
C ASN A 275 -13.03 -7.29 -17.31
N LEU A 276 -11.85 -7.33 -16.68
CA LEU A 276 -10.58 -7.38 -17.41
C LEU A 276 -10.37 -8.73 -18.11
N LYS A 277 -10.85 -9.82 -17.50
CA LYS A 277 -10.73 -11.17 -18.07
C LYS A 277 -11.43 -11.31 -19.42
N ILE A 278 -12.40 -10.46 -19.75
CA ILE A 278 -13.07 -10.44 -21.06
C ILE A 278 -12.05 -10.21 -22.19
N ASN A 279 -11.08 -9.30 -21.98
CA ASN A 279 -10.12 -8.89 -23.02
C ASN A 279 -8.67 -9.31 -22.70
N LYS A 280 -8.41 -9.89 -21.53
CA LYS A 280 -7.06 -10.21 -21.06
C LYS A 280 -6.95 -11.66 -20.59
N ASN A 281 -6.14 -12.44 -21.29
CA ASN A 281 -5.95 -13.88 -21.00
C ASN A 281 -4.97 -14.15 -19.85
N LYS A 282 -4.05 -13.22 -19.57
CA LYS A 282 -3.02 -13.34 -18.53
C LYS A 282 -3.42 -12.61 -17.25
N ILE A 283 -4.61 -12.90 -16.73
CA ILE A 283 -5.11 -12.37 -15.46
C ILE A 283 -5.65 -13.51 -14.59
N PHE A 284 -5.29 -13.49 -13.32
CA PHE A 284 -5.62 -14.53 -12.34
C PHE A 284 -6.17 -13.88 -11.07
N TYR A 285 -7.06 -14.59 -10.39
CA TYR A 285 -7.67 -14.16 -9.14
C TYR A 285 -7.33 -15.14 -8.02
N HIS A 286 -6.95 -14.60 -6.88
CA HIS A 286 -6.64 -15.32 -5.65
C HIS A 286 -7.40 -14.66 -4.51
N GLU A 287 -7.69 -15.44 -3.47
CA GLU A 287 -8.45 -14.97 -2.33
C GLU A 287 -7.87 -15.56 -1.04
N ILE A 288 -7.48 -14.67 -0.13
CA ILE A 288 -7.07 -15.01 1.24
C ILE A 288 -8.35 -15.15 2.06
N LYS A 289 -8.45 -16.25 2.81
CA LYS A 289 -9.55 -16.49 3.75
C LYS A 289 -9.12 -16.08 5.14
N SER A 290 -9.70 -15.01 5.68
CA SER A 290 -9.30 -14.52 7.00
C SER A 290 -10.41 -13.75 7.69
N ILE A 291 -10.55 -14.00 8.99
CA ILE A 291 -11.40 -13.17 9.85
C ILE A 291 -10.77 -11.77 10.05
N HIS A 292 -9.50 -11.56 9.73
CA HIS A 292 -8.79 -10.34 10.08
C HIS A 292 -9.05 -9.18 9.12
N GLY A 293 -9.85 -9.33 8.06
CA GLY A 293 -10.22 -8.24 7.16
C GLY A 293 -9.02 -7.71 6.37
N HIS A 294 -8.99 -6.41 6.08
CA HIS A 294 -7.94 -5.77 5.28
C HIS A 294 -6.52 -6.09 5.80
N ASP A 295 -6.32 -6.16 7.11
CA ASP A 295 -5.00 -6.46 7.71
C ASP A 295 -4.49 -7.88 7.41
N ALA A 296 -5.31 -8.76 6.81
CA ALA A 296 -4.93 -10.15 6.54
C ALA A 296 -3.67 -10.28 5.66
N PHE A 297 -3.42 -9.36 4.71
CA PHE A 297 -2.18 -9.43 3.90
C PHE A 297 -0.90 -9.11 4.71
N LEU A 298 -1.05 -8.63 5.94
CA LEU A 298 0.03 -8.42 6.91
C LEU A 298 0.03 -9.45 8.05
N MET A 299 -0.80 -10.49 7.96
CA MET A 299 -0.97 -11.49 9.03
C MET A 299 -0.99 -12.92 8.54
N GLU A 300 -1.72 -13.16 7.45
CA GLU A 300 -1.90 -14.47 6.80
C GLU A 300 -0.70 -14.80 5.90
N TYR A 301 0.51 -14.68 6.44
CA TYR A 301 1.74 -14.86 5.68
C TYR A 301 1.84 -16.24 5.05
N GLU A 302 1.32 -17.30 5.67
CA GLU A 302 1.32 -18.63 5.07
C GLU A 302 0.51 -18.70 3.76
N GLN A 303 -0.69 -18.10 3.75
CA GLN A 303 -1.54 -18.06 2.56
C GLN A 303 -0.90 -17.17 1.48
N LEU A 304 -0.44 -15.98 1.87
CA LEU A 304 0.17 -15.03 0.95
C LEU A 304 1.47 -15.58 0.36
N ASP A 305 2.36 -16.14 1.18
CA ASP A 305 3.62 -16.76 0.75
C ASP A 305 3.38 -17.86 -0.27
N LYS A 306 2.39 -18.73 -0.01
CA LYS A 306 2.03 -19.82 -0.93
C LYS A 306 1.57 -19.27 -2.29
N ILE A 307 0.76 -18.21 -2.29
CA ILE A 307 0.31 -17.57 -3.52
C ILE A 307 1.52 -16.96 -4.26
N ILE A 308 2.33 -16.16 -3.57
CA ILE A 308 3.46 -15.44 -4.17
C ILE A 308 4.55 -16.40 -4.70
N LYS A 309 4.89 -17.47 -3.96
CA LYS A 309 5.86 -18.50 -4.40
C LYS A 309 5.42 -19.27 -5.65
N ASN A 310 4.12 -19.33 -5.92
CA ASN A 310 3.60 -19.96 -7.15
C ASN A 310 3.60 -18.99 -8.35
N ILE A 311 3.78 -17.69 -8.10
CA ILE A 311 3.76 -16.65 -9.14
C ILE A 311 5.17 -16.30 -9.61
N LEU A 312 6.11 -16.17 -8.67
CA LEU A 312 7.49 -15.68 -8.84
C LEU A 312 8.52 -16.80 -8.94
#